data_AF-A0A0F0CPM9-F1
#
_entry.id   AF-A0A0F0CPM9-F1
#
_cell.length_a   1.000
_cell.length_b   1.000
_cell.length_c   1.000
_cell.angle_alpha   90.00
_cell.angle_beta   90.00
_cell.angle_gamma   90.00
#
_symmetry.space_group_name_H-M   'P 1'
#
loop_
_entity.id
_entity.type
_entity.pdbx_description
1 polymer ?
#
loop_
_entity_poly.entity_id
_entity_poly.type
_entity_poly.pdbx_seq_one_letter_code
_entity_poly.pdbx_strand_id
1 'polypeptide(L)'
;MDKKQYCRLVFGIIFICVGFFIFLEGCGSKNSKETNTAIIDKKIQAQGETGDEITKAITDSAISETKKIEGADVIKETIEPVVKQIESTKNKVYDLTERVMEQASSSANSEPVKENNTAVVSKISGEICFDFEQDLEGWEIPAWAMEKEDYVAKEIAQSKEYASKGIGSMKINANFLKGVWSGALVEVLRYFDMTGYQFIKADVYIPKNAPEGLRVKLILTVGNEWKFVEMNTVLPVMPGEWVTIGGNIAPNSYDWKRTITDSAFAQDIRKISVRIECNGKVSYEGPIYIDNIRAEK
;
A
#
# COMPACT_ATOMS: atom_id res chain seq x y z
N MET A 1 18.96 8.61 -0.96
CA MET A 1 18.45 7.28 -0.58
C MET A 1 18.82 7.03 0.87
N ASP A 2 17.84 6.75 1.74
CA ASP A 2 18.15 6.48 3.15
C ASP A 2 18.82 5.11 3.33
N LYS A 3 19.47 4.90 4.47
CA LYS A 3 20.18 3.63 4.79
C LYS A 3 19.27 2.40 4.66
N LYS A 4 17.96 2.57 4.87
CA LYS A 4 16.93 1.51 4.83
C LYS A 4 16.57 1.13 3.38
N GLN A 5 16.51 2.12 2.49
CA GLN A 5 16.29 1.93 1.05
C GLN A 5 17.52 1.29 0.38
N TYR A 6 18.74 1.69 0.75
CA TYR A 6 19.97 1.03 0.29
C TYR A 6 20.01 -0.45 0.71
N CYS A 7 19.72 -0.75 1.98
CA CYS A 7 19.64 -2.13 2.46
C CYS A 7 18.60 -2.95 1.67
N ARG A 8 17.40 -2.41 1.42
CA ARG A 8 16.35 -3.12 0.65
C ARG A 8 16.78 -3.45 -0.79
N LEU A 9 17.48 -2.54 -1.45
CA LEU A 9 18.00 -2.76 -2.80
C LEU A 9 19.09 -3.83 -2.81
N VAL A 10 20.03 -3.77 -1.85
CA VAL A 10 21.08 -4.78 -1.69
C VAL A 10 20.49 -6.16 -1.39
N PHE A 11 19.50 -6.23 -0.50
CA PHE A 11 18.79 -7.49 -0.20
C PHE A 11 18.06 -8.04 -1.43
N GLY A 12 17.45 -7.19 -2.27
CA GLY A 12 16.80 -7.61 -3.51
C GLY A 12 17.78 -8.22 -4.52
N ILE A 13 18.97 -7.61 -4.68
CA ILE A 13 20.03 -8.13 -5.56
C ILE A 13 20.58 -9.46 -5.04
N ILE A 14 20.81 -9.57 -3.73
CA ILE A 14 21.24 -10.83 -3.09
C ILE A 14 20.19 -11.93 -3.32
N PHE A 15 18.90 -11.61 -3.21
CA PHE A 15 17.82 -12.57 -3.42
C PHE A 15 17.77 -13.10 -4.86
N ILE A 16 18.05 -12.25 -5.86
CA ILE A 16 18.15 -12.64 -7.27
C ILE A 16 19.37 -13.54 -7.49
N CYS A 17 20.53 -13.17 -6.93
CA CYS A 17 21.75 -13.98 -7.05
C CYS A 17 21.63 -15.34 -6.36
N VAL A 18 21.05 -15.39 -5.16
CA VAL A 18 20.81 -16.63 -4.40
C VAL A 18 19.73 -17.48 -5.07
N GLY A 19 18.66 -16.86 -5.59
CA GLY A 19 17.63 -17.56 -6.37
C GLY A 19 18.18 -18.21 -7.64
N PHE A 20 19.08 -17.51 -8.34
CA PHE A 20 19.79 -18.05 -9.50
C PHE A 20 20.75 -19.20 -9.13
N PHE A 21 21.41 -19.11 -7.97
CA PHE A 21 22.26 -20.19 -7.45
C PHE A 21 21.46 -21.44 -7.04
N ILE A 22 20.28 -21.25 -6.42
CA ILE A 22 19.36 -22.35 -6.06
C ILE A 22 18.82 -23.04 -7.31
N PHE A 23 18.61 -22.30 -8.39
CA PHE A 23 18.20 -22.85 -9.68
C PHE A 23 19.29 -23.71 -10.32
N LEU A 24 20.57 -23.34 -10.18
CA LEU A 24 21.71 -24.12 -10.66
C LEU A 24 22.00 -25.36 -9.80
N GLU A 25 21.81 -25.29 -8.47
CA GLU A 25 21.96 -26.45 -7.57
C GLU A 25 20.81 -27.47 -7.67
N GLY A 26 19.74 -27.18 -8.42
CA GLY A 26 18.68 -28.14 -8.75
C GLY A 26 19.18 -29.39 -9.49
N CYS A 27 20.44 -29.41 -9.93
CA CYS A 27 21.09 -30.53 -10.62
C CYS A 27 22.18 -31.26 -9.80
N GLY A 28 22.44 -30.95 -8.51
CA GLY A 28 23.50 -31.65 -7.77
C GLY A 28 23.47 -31.53 -6.24
N SER A 29 23.52 -32.69 -5.56
CA SER A 29 23.82 -33.00 -4.14
C SER A 29 23.38 -32.04 -3.02
N LYS A 30 22.59 -32.56 -2.06
CA LYS A 30 21.97 -31.84 -0.93
C LYS A 30 22.90 -31.31 0.17
N ASN A 31 24.21 -31.57 0.14
CA ASN A 31 25.11 -31.28 1.25
C ASN A 31 25.86 -29.92 1.20
N SER A 32 25.69 -29.10 0.16
CA SER A 32 26.37 -27.78 0.03
C SER A 32 25.62 -26.59 0.66
N LYS A 33 24.31 -26.74 0.92
CA LYS A 33 23.43 -25.62 1.26
C LYS A 33 23.64 -25.06 2.67
N GLU A 34 23.96 -25.90 3.65
CA GLU A 34 24.09 -25.46 5.04
C GLU A 34 25.42 -24.74 5.32
N THR A 35 26.48 -25.04 4.56
CA THR A 35 27.81 -24.48 4.76
C THR A 35 27.94 -23.04 4.25
N ASN A 36 27.29 -22.71 3.12
CA ASN A 36 27.46 -21.39 2.48
C ASN A 36 26.65 -20.28 3.17
N THR A 37 25.42 -20.56 3.60
CA THR A 37 24.59 -19.58 4.32
C THR A 37 25.20 -19.23 5.68
N ALA A 38 25.73 -20.23 6.40
CA ALA A 38 26.37 -20.02 7.70
C ALA A 38 27.69 -19.22 7.64
N ILE A 39 28.43 -19.29 6.52
CA ILE A 39 29.66 -18.52 6.30
C ILE A 39 29.34 -17.05 6.01
N ILE A 40 28.29 -16.78 5.23
CA ILE A 40 27.86 -15.42 4.87
C ILE A 40 27.30 -14.69 6.11
N ASP A 41 26.45 -15.36 6.89
CA ASP A 41 25.88 -14.76 8.11
C ASP A 41 26.94 -14.48 9.18
N LYS A 42 27.94 -15.36 9.33
CA LYS A 42 29.08 -15.13 10.24
C LYS A 42 29.95 -13.94 9.84
N LYS A 43 30.13 -13.68 8.54
CA LYS A 43 30.93 -12.54 8.05
C LYS A 43 30.18 -11.22 8.18
N ILE A 44 28.89 -11.21 7.85
CA ILE A 44 28.01 -10.02 8.01
C ILE A 44 27.91 -9.58 9.47
N GLN A 45 27.94 -10.51 10.43
CA GLN A 45 27.88 -10.18 11.86
C GLN A 45 29.22 -9.77 12.49
N ALA A 46 30.35 -10.15 11.92
CA ALA A 46 31.66 -10.03 12.59
C ALA A 46 32.47 -8.78 12.21
N GLN A 47 32.23 -8.17 11.06
CA GLN A 47 33.04 -7.05 10.57
C GLN A 47 32.10 -6.03 9.93
N GLY A 48 32.19 -4.76 10.32
CA GLY A 48 31.39 -3.65 9.76
C GLY A 48 31.78 -3.34 8.32
N GLU A 49 31.77 -4.35 7.46
CA GLU A 49 32.18 -4.30 6.07
C GLU A 49 31.21 -3.48 5.25
N THR A 50 31.76 -2.72 4.33
CA THR A 50 31.00 -1.92 3.36
C THR A 50 30.29 -2.85 2.36
N GLY A 51 29.21 -2.37 1.73
CA GLY A 51 28.47 -3.15 0.72
C GLY A 51 29.36 -3.66 -0.43
N ASP A 52 30.46 -2.97 -0.72
CA ASP A 52 31.45 -3.38 -1.73
C ASP A 52 32.27 -4.60 -1.32
N GLU A 53 32.65 -4.71 -0.04
CA GLU A 53 33.41 -5.84 0.50
C GLU A 53 32.57 -7.12 0.51
N ILE A 54 31.29 -7.02 0.90
CA ILE A 54 30.34 -8.13 0.87
C ILE A 54 30.12 -8.63 -0.57
N THR A 55 29.93 -7.69 -1.52
CA THR A 55 29.72 -8.04 -2.93
C THR A 55 30.94 -8.74 -3.52
N LYS A 56 32.14 -8.26 -3.20
CA LYS A 56 33.40 -8.87 -3.63
C LYS A 56 33.58 -10.26 -3.05
N ALA A 57 33.32 -10.44 -1.75
CA ALA A 57 33.43 -11.73 -1.08
C ALA A 57 32.47 -12.80 -1.66
N ILE A 58 31.22 -12.42 -1.97
CA ILE A 58 30.25 -13.32 -2.63
C ILE A 58 30.73 -13.70 -4.03
N THR A 59 31.23 -12.73 -4.80
CA THR A 59 31.74 -12.96 -6.16
C THR A 59 32.95 -13.88 -6.17
N ASP A 60 33.94 -13.62 -5.30
CA ASP A 60 35.16 -14.42 -5.18
C ASP A 60 34.84 -15.86 -4.73
N SER A 61 33.87 -16.03 -3.83
CA SER A 61 33.40 -17.35 -3.38
C SER A 61 32.72 -18.12 -4.51
N ALA A 62 31.84 -17.47 -5.30
CA ALA A 62 31.17 -18.08 -6.44
C ALA A 62 32.15 -18.50 -7.54
N ILE A 63 33.18 -17.69 -7.81
CA ILE A 63 34.25 -18.00 -8.76
C ILE A 63 35.13 -19.15 -8.26
N SER A 64 35.41 -19.22 -6.96
CA SER A 64 36.20 -20.31 -6.37
C SER A 64 35.50 -21.65 -6.46
N GLU A 65 34.18 -21.72 -6.20
CA GLU A 65 33.39 -22.95 -6.30
C GLU A 65 33.22 -23.43 -7.74
N THR A 66 33.03 -22.53 -8.70
CA THR A 66 32.91 -22.88 -10.12
C THR A 66 34.20 -23.46 -10.73
N LYS A 67 35.38 -23.09 -10.20
CA LYS A 67 36.66 -23.69 -10.61
C LYS A 67 36.85 -25.15 -10.18
N LYS A 68 36.05 -25.67 -9.26
CA LYS A 68 36.13 -27.06 -8.76
C LYS A 68 35.34 -28.05 -9.62
N ILE A 69 34.58 -27.59 -10.62
CA ILE A 69 33.71 -28.42 -11.45
C ILE A 69 34.46 -28.81 -12.73
N GLU A 70 34.60 -30.12 -13.01
CA GLU A 70 35.13 -30.61 -14.29
C GLU A 70 34.24 -30.13 -15.45
N GLY A 71 34.82 -29.49 -16.47
CA GLY A 71 34.07 -28.80 -17.54
C GLY A 71 33.96 -27.28 -17.38
N ALA A 72 34.78 -26.67 -16.52
CA ALA A 72 34.77 -25.24 -16.18
C ALA A 72 34.80 -24.26 -17.37
N ASP A 73 35.35 -24.65 -18.53
CA ASP A 73 35.42 -23.78 -19.71
C ASP A 73 34.03 -23.46 -20.29
N VAL A 74 33.09 -24.42 -20.28
CA VAL A 74 31.71 -24.22 -20.76
C VAL A 74 30.90 -23.36 -19.79
N ILE A 75 31.18 -23.48 -18.49
CA ILE A 75 30.54 -22.70 -17.43
C ILE A 75 31.03 -21.24 -17.49
N LYS A 76 32.32 -21.03 -17.81
CA LYS A 76 32.91 -19.69 -17.93
C LYS A 76 32.25 -18.85 -19.02
N GLU A 77 31.99 -19.43 -20.19
CA GLU A 77 31.29 -18.74 -21.29
C GLU A 77 29.85 -18.33 -20.92
N THR A 78 29.20 -19.08 -20.03
CA THR A 78 27.84 -18.80 -19.56
C THR A 78 27.82 -17.74 -18.44
N ILE A 79 28.82 -17.73 -17.56
CA ILE A 79 28.87 -16.86 -16.38
C ILE A 79 29.41 -15.46 -16.68
N GLU A 80 30.42 -15.33 -17.55
CA GLU A 80 31.00 -14.02 -17.90
C GLU A 80 29.97 -12.95 -18.34
N PRO A 81 28.98 -13.23 -19.20
CA PRO A 81 27.98 -12.22 -19.58
C PRO A 81 27.09 -11.82 -18.40
N VAL A 82 26.77 -12.74 -17.49
CA VAL A 82 25.97 -12.44 -16.28
C VAL A 82 26.75 -11.54 -15.32
N VAL A 83 28.04 -11.81 -15.11
CA VAL A 83 28.91 -10.98 -14.27
C VAL A 83 29.01 -9.55 -14.86
N LYS A 84 29.22 -9.43 -16.17
CA LYS A 84 29.23 -8.12 -16.87
C LYS A 84 27.90 -7.37 -16.72
N GLN A 85 26.77 -8.08 -16.77
CA GLN A 85 25.45 -7.48 -16.57
C GLN A 85 25.24 -6.99 -15.13
N ILE A 86 25.73 -7.73 -14.14
CA ILE A 86 25.70 -7.33 -12.72
C ILE A 86 26.56 -6.08 -12.50
N GLU A 87 27.80 -6.05 -13.01
CA GLU A 87 28.69 -4.89 -12.90
C GLU A 87 28.10 -3.65 -13.58
N SER A 88 27.51 -3.81 -14.77
CA SER A 88 26.80 -2.72 -15.47
C SER A 88 25.64 -2.17 -14.64
N THR A 89 24.86 -3.06 -14.01
CA THR A 89 23.73 -2.67 -13.16
C THR A 89 24.20 -1.96 -11.89
N LYS A 90 25.27 -2.45 -11.26
CA LYS A 90 25.90 -1.82 -10.10
C LYS A 90 26.35 -0.38 -10.40
N ASN A 91 27.00 -0.16 -11.54
CA ASN A 91 27.44 1.18 -11.95
C ASN A 91 26.27 2.14 -12.21
N LYS A 92 25.18 1.66 -12.82
CA LYS A 92 23.95 2.46 -13.00
C LYS A 92 23.33 2.86 -11.66
N VAL A 93 23.30 1.95 -10.68
CA VAL A 93 22.77 2.25 -9.35
C VAL A 93 23.62 3.31 -8.64
N TYR A 94 24.96 3.25 -8.78
CA TYR A 94 25.82 4.28 -8.21
C TYR A 94 25.59 5.67 -8.83
N ASP A 95 25.53 5.76 -10.17
CA ASP A 95 25.23 7.01 -10.88
C ASP A 95 23.86 7.58 -10.47
N LEU A 96 22.82 6.74 -10.41
CA LEU A 96 21.49 7.15 -9.91
C LEU A 96 21.55 7.66 -8.47
N THR A 97 22.32 7.00 -7.61
CA THR A 97 22.44 7.39 -6.20
C THR A 97 23.14 8.74 -6.07
N GLU A 98 24.20 8.98 -6.84
CA GLU A 98 24.93 10.25 -6.87
C GLU A 98 24.03 11.40 -7.34
N ARG A 99 23.29 11.22 -8.44
CA ARG A 99 22.31 12.22 -8.93
C ARG A 99 21.23 12.54 -7.90
N VAL A 100 20.73 11.54 -7.17
CA VAL A 100 19.74 11.75 -6.10
C VAL A 100 20.35 12.54 -4.93
N MET A 101 21.62 12.29 -4.58
CA MET A 101 22.31 13.06 -3.54
C MET A 101 22.59 14.51 -3.98
N GLU A 102 22.93 14.74 -5.25
CA GLU A 102 23.15 16.07 -5.81
C GLU A 102 21.83 16.88 -5.88
N GLN A 103 20.73 16.24 -6.29
CA GLN A 103 19.39 16.84 -6.23
C GLN A 103 18.93 17.17 -4.80
N ALA A 104 19.22 16.29 -3.84
CA ALA A 104 18.92 16.54 -2.43
C ALA A 104 19.76 17.71 -1.87
N SER A 105 21.03 17.82 -2.26
CA SER A 105 21.93 18.88 -1.80
C SER A 105 21.59 20.24 -2.41
N SER A 106 21.18 20.29 -3.68
CA SER A 106 20.69 21.51 -4.33
C SER A 106 19.34 21.98 -3.78
N SER A 107 18.50 21.06 -3.30
CA SER A 107 17.22 21.36 -2.65
C SER A 107 17.38 21.82 -1.19
N ALA A 108 18.55 21.65 -0.57
CA ALA A 108 18.80 22.03 0.82
C ALA A 108 19.19 23.51 1.00
N ASN A 109 19.40 24.26 -0.11
CA ASN A 109 19.76 25.68 -0.10
C ASN A 109 18.58 26.62 -0.42
N SER A 110 17.36 26.10 -0.61
CA SER A 110 16.18 26.96 -0.58
C SER A 110 15.86 27.32 0.87
N GLU A 111 15.67 28.61 1.14
CA GLU A 111 15.20 29.07 2.45
C GLU A 111 13.94 28.28 2.84
N PRO A 112 13.82 27.82 4.10
CA PRO A 112 12.64 27.08 4.53
C PRO A 112 11.42 27.98 4.34
N VAL A 113 10.59 27.63 3.36
CA VAL A 113 9.23 28.15 3.27
C VAL A 113 8.57 27.77 4.59
N LYS A 114 8.25 28.77 5.41
CA LYS A 114 7.52 28.59 6.66
C LYS A 114 6.12 28.10 6.30
N GLU A 115 5.99 26.80 6.13
CA GLU A 115 4.71 26.13 5.95
C GLU A 115 3.99 26.14 7.30
N ASN A 116 3.27 27.22 7.56
CA ASN A 116 2.36 27.35 8.69
C ASN A 116 1.11 26.47 8.46
N ASN A 117 1.30 25.16 8.30
CA ASN A 117 0.20 24.20 8.33
C ASN A 117 -0.02 23.77 9.77
N THR A 118 -0.64 24.65 10.56
CA THR A 118 -1.29 24.23 11.81
C THR A 118 -2.47 23.35 11.41
N ALA A 119 -2.24 22.04 11.31
CA ALA A 119 -3.30 21.07 11.08
C ALA A 119 -4.33 21.24 12.20
N VAL A 120 -5.48 21.82 11.87
CA VAL A 120 -6.59 21.98 12.81
C VAL A 120 -7.13 20.58 13.06
N VAL A 121 -6.70 19.96 14.16
CA VAL A 121 -7.28 18.70 14.65
C VAL A 121 -8.69 19.04 15.12
N SER A 122 -9.68 18.79 14.26
CA SER A 122 -11.08 19.01 14.59
C SER A 122 -11.53 17.88 15.52
N LYS A 123 -11.75 18.21 16.80
CA LYS A 123 -12.44 17.31 17.73
C LYS A 123 -13.88 17.15 17.26
N ILE A 124 -14.30 15.93 16.94
CA ILE A 124 -15.65 15.64 16.44
C ILE A 124 -16.65 15.81 17.59
N SER A 125 -17.44 16.88 17.55
CA SER A 125 -18.49 17.16 18.51
C SER A 125 -19.82 16.56 18.05
N GLY A 126 -19.95 15.23 18.13
CA GLY A 126 -21.18 14.51 17.75
C GLY A 126 -20.91 13.09 17.29
N GLU A 127 -21.96 12.27 17.21
CA GLU A 127 -21.87 10.93 16.61
C GLU A 127 -21.62 11.01 15.10
N ILE A 128 -22.14 12.03 14.39
CA ILE A 128 -22.06 12.13 12.93
C ILE A 128 -20.85 12.96 12.52
N CYS A 129 -20.06 12.42 11.59
CA CYS A 129 -18.86 13.03 11.02
C CYS A 129 -19.11 13.72 9.68
N PHE A 130 -19.97 13.13 8.83
CA PHE A 130 -20.34 13.62 7.50
C PHE A 130 -21.79 13.22 7.17
N ASP A 131 -22.61 14.20 6.77
CA ASP A 131 -24.03 14.02 6.44
C ASP A 131 -24.43 14.51 5.04
N PHE A 132 -23.54 15.23 4.34
CA PHE A 132 -23.69 15.66 2.95
C PHE A 132 -24.96 16.49 2.69
N GLU A 133 -25.43 17.22 3.70
CA GLU A 133 -26.67 18.00 3.62
C GLU A 133 -26.54 19.23 2.71
N GLN A 134 -25.33 19.78 2.61
CA GLN A 134 -25.06 21.01 1.84
C GLN A 134 -24.10 20.79 0.69
N ASP A 135 -23.02 20.03 0.90
CA ASP A 135 -21.97 19.79 -0.08
C ASP A 135 -21.29 18.41 0.14
N LEU A 136 -20.11 18.24 -0.44
CA LEU A 136 -19.32 17.00 -0.34
C LEU A 136 -18.39 16.99 0.89
N GLU A 137 -18.34 18.06 1.68
CA GLU A 137 -17.57 18.16 2.93
C GLU A 137 -16.06 17.85 2.81
N GLY A 138 -15.50 18.04 1.61
CA GLY A 138 -14.10 17.76 1.28
C GLY A 138 -13.82 16.32 0.86
N TRP A 139 -14.85 15.51 0.61
CA TRP A 139 -14.69 14.21 -0.04
C TRP A 139 -14.38 14.37 -1.51
N GLU A 140 -13.44 13.57 -2.00
CA GLU A 140 -12.97 13.59 -3.38
C GLU A 140 -12.65 12.19 -3.92
N ILE A 141 -12.54 12.10 -5.24
CA ILE A 141 -11.86 11.00 -5.92
C ILE A 141 -10.36 11.33 -5.87
N PRO A 142 -9.53 10.54 -5.16
CA PRO A 142 -8.14 10.90 -5.04
C PRO A 142 -7.38 10.68 -6.35
N ALA A 143 -6.49 11.61 -6.70
CA ALA A 143 -5.74 11.58 -7.95
C ALA A 143 -4.99 10.27 -8.20
N TRP A 144 -4.37 9.71 -7.15
CA TRP A 144 -3.62 8.45 -7.24
C TRP A 144 -4.48 7.24 -7.62
N ALA A 145 -5.80 7.29 -7.36
CA ALA A 145 -6.70 6.20 -7.71
C ALA A 145 -7.03 6.22 -9.21
N MET A 146 -7.16 7.41 -9.81
CA MET A 146 -7.40 7.57 -11.25
C MET A 146 -6.26 7.05 -12.12
N GLU A 147 -5.05 6.92 -11.57
CA GLU A 147 -3.88 6.35 -12.25
C GLU A 147 -3.91 4.81 -12.33
N LYS A 148 -4.87 4.15 -11.68
CA LYS A 148 -4.97 2.69 -11.67
C LYS A 148 -5.92 2.18 -12.75
N GLU A 149 -5.49 1.16 -13.48
CA GLU A 149 -6.27 0.53 -14.56
C GLU A 149 -7.58 -0.11 -14.06
N ASP A 150 -7.63 -0.51 -12.79
CA ASP A 150 -8.79 -1.13 -12.15
C ASP A 150 -9.72 -0.10 -11.45
N TYR A 151 -9.44 1.20 -11.58
CA TYR A 151 -10.26 2.25 -11.00
C TYR A 151 -11.41 2.66 -11.93
N VAL A 152 -12.62 2.79 -11.36
CA VAL A 152 -13.84 2.96 -12.18
C VAL A 152 -14.78 4.07 -11.74
N ALA A 153 -14.48 4.84 -10.69
CA ALA A 153 -15.29 6.01 -10.35
C ALA A 153 -15.02 7.14 -11.36
N LYS A 154 -16.09 7.80 -11.81
CA LYS A 154 -16.03 8.86 -12.83
C LYS A 154 -16.20 10.25 -12.22
N GLU A 155 -17.19 10.40 -11.37
CA GLU A 155 -17.55 11.68 -10.74
C GLU A 155 -18.25 11.46 -9.40
N ILE A 156 -18.21 12.49 -8.57
CA ILE A 156 -18.96 12.58 -7.33
C ILE A 156 -19.74 13.89 -7.24
N ALA A 157 -20.91 13.85 -6.60
CA ALA A 157 -21.75 15.02 -6.39
C ALA A 157 -22.62 14.85 -5.15
N GLN A 158 -23.00 15.97 -4.53
CA GLN A 158 -24.08 15.99 -3.55
C GLN A 158 -25.40 15.62 -4.27
N SER A 159 -26.23 14.79 -3.64
CA SER A 159 -27.50 14.36 -4.19
C SER A 159 -28.60 14.38 -3.15
N LYS A 160 -29.84 14.63 -3.62
CA LYS A 160 -31.08 14.53 -2.83
C LYS A 160 -31.96 13.36 -3.28
N GLU A 161 -31.44 12.48 -4.14
CA GLU A 161 -32.18 11.35 -4.69
C GLU A 161 -32.43 10.26 -3.65
N TYR A 162 -31.40 9.98 -2.83
CA TYR A 162 -31.44 9.05 -1.72
C TYR A 162 -30.66 9.64 -0.56
N ALA A 163 -31.14 9.41 0.66
CA ALA A 163 -30.45 9.80 1.89
C ALA A 163 -30.79 8.74 2.96
N SER A 164 -29.80 8.32 3.75
CA SER A 164 -30.03 7.42 4.89
C SER A 164 -30.45 8.23 6.12
N LYS A 165 -30.00 9.48 6.21
CA LYS A 165 -30.48 10.50 7.14
C LYS A 165 -30.64 11.85 6.43
N GLY A 166 -31.46 12.74 7.00
CA GLY A 166 -31.61 14.09 6.45
C GLY A 166 -32.19 14.10 5.04
N ILE A 167 -31.63 14.94 4.17
CA ILE A 167 -32.08 15.10 2.78
C ILE A 167 -30.94 14.93 1.76
N GLY A 168 -29.69 14.80 2.20
CA GLY A 168 -28.51 14.73 1.36
C GLY A 168 -27.79 13.39 1.41
N SER A 169 -27.03 13.09 0.37
CA SER A 169 -25.98 12.07 0.38
C SER A 169 -24.91 12.39 -0.67
N MET A 170 -23.77 11.72 -0.57
CA MET A 170 -22.78 11.73 -1.65
C MET A 170 -23.12 10.67 -2.69
N LYS A 171 -23.33 11.09 -3.93
CA LYS A 171 -23.50 10.22 -5.11
C LYS A 171 -22.15 10.04 -5.81
N ILE A 172 -21.84 8.80 -6.16
CA ILE A 172 -20.66 8.38 -6.93
C ILE A 172 -21.16 7.71 -8.20
N ASN A 173 -20.82 8.24 -9.37
CA ASN A 173 -21.08 7.55 -10.62
C ASN A 173 -19.87 6.70 -11.00
N ALA A 174 -20.09 5.39 -11.21
CA ALA A 174 -19.03 4.43 -11.50
C ALA A 174 -19.41 3.45 -12.61
N ASN A 175 -18.42 2.84 -13.26
CA ASN A 175 -18.60 1.87 -14.34
C ASN A 175 -17.79 0.57 -14.11
N PHE A 176 -18.40 -0.38 -13.39
CA PHE A 176 -17.83 -1.70 -13.15
C PHE A 176 -18.06 -2.61 -14.36
N LEU A 177 -16.98 -3.15 -14.92
CA LEU A 177 -17.04 -4.07 -16.04
C LEU A 177 -16.99 -5.53 -15.57
N LYS A 178 -17.70 -6.41 -16.29
CA LYS A 178 -17.64 -7.86 -16.04
C LYS A 178 -16.27 -8.42 -16.44
N GLY A 179 -15.79 -9.43 -15.70
CA GLY A 179 -14.57 -10.18 -16.00
C GLY A 179 -13.29 -9.59 -15.41
N VAL A 180 -13.34 -8.39 -14.82
CA VAL A 180 -12.18 -7.71 -14.25
C VAL A 180 -12.49 -7.26 -12.82
N TRP A 181 -11.52 -7.39 -11.93
CA TRP A 181 -11.63 -6.78 -10.60
C TRP A 181 -11.52 -5.27 -10.76
N SER A 182 -12.45 -4.54 -10.16
CA SER A 182 -12.46 -3.07 -10.25
C SER A 182 -12.93 -2.43 -8.95
N GLY A 183 -12.46 -1.21 -8.70
CA GLY A 183 -12.76 -0.43 -7.51
C GLY A 183 -13.19 1.01 -7.82
N ALA A 184 -14.24 1.47 -7.15
CA ALA A 184 -14.54 2.89 -6.98
C ALA A 184 -14.17 3.27 -5.54
N LEU A 185 -13.44 4.38 -5.37
CA LEU A 185 -12.96 4.84 -4.06
C LEU A 185 -13.12 6.34 -3.97
N VAL A 186 -13.65 6.79 -2.84
CA VAL A 186 -13.68 8.19 -2.43
C VAL A 186 -12.98 8.32 -1.08
N GLU A 187 -12.33 9.44 -0.84
CA GLU A 187 -11.66 9.72 0.42
C GLU A 187 -11.84 11.16 0.88
N VAL A 188 -11.73 11.35 2.19
CA VAL A 188 -11.55 12.66 2.81
C VAL A 188 -10.22 12.67 3.55
N LEU A 189 -9.41 13.69 3.27
CA LEU A 189 -8.13 13.94 3.94
C LEU A 189 -8.35 14.98 5.03
N ARG A 190 -8.48 14.53 6.28
CA ARG A 190 -8.66 15.38 7.47
C ARG A 190 -8.15 14.65 8.72
N TYR A 191 -7.62 15.38 9.68
CA TYR A 191 -7.18 14.83 10.95
C TYR A 191 -8.37 14.70 11.92
N PHE A 192 -8.63 13.50 12.39
CA PHE A 192 -9.68 13.17 13.34
C PHE A 192 -9.09 12.55 14.60
N ASP A 193 -9.45 13.14 15.74
CA ASP A 193 -9.31 12.50 17.05
C ASP A 193 -10.68 11.91 17.43
N MET A 194 -10.77 10.59 17.34
CA MET A 194 -11.93 9.77 17.69
C MET A 194 -11.77 9.09 19.06
N THR A 195 -10.93 9.64 19.95
CA THR A 195 -10.79 9.13 21.32
C THR A 195 -12.14 9.10 22.04
N GLY A 196 -12.48 7.94 22.58
CA GLY A 196 -13.74 7.71 23.30
C GLY A 196 -14.88 7.15 22.45
N TYR A 197 -14.66 6.98 21.14
CA TYR A 197 -15.54 6.20 20.26
C TYR A 197 -14.98 4.78 20.06
N GLN A 198 -15.87 3.83 19.85
CA GLN A 198 -15.53 2.43 19.61
C GLN A 198 -15.66 2.05 18.14
N PHE A 199 -16.54 2.69 17.37
CA PHE A 199 -16.79 2.31 15.98
C PHE A 199 -16.75 3.52 15.07
N ILE A 200 -16.31 3.31 13.84
CA ILE A 200 -16.60 4.19 12.71
C ILE A 200 -17.49 3.44 11.72
N LYS A 201 -18.55 4.10 11.24
CA LYS A 201 -19.55 3.52 10.35
C LYS A 201 -19.88 4.45 9.19
N ALA A 202 -20.40 3.89 8.10
CA ALA A 202 -20.92 4.61 6.94
C ALA A 202 -22.11 3.82 6.37
N ASP A 203 -23.09 4.50 5.81
CA ASP A 203 -24.22 3.86 5.13
C ASP A 203 -24.01 3.94 3.62
N VAL A 204 -24.24 2.83 2.91
CA VAL A 204 -24.03 2.72 1.47
C VAL A 204 -25.27 2.13 0.81
N TYR A 205 -25.72 2.75 -0.28
CA TYR A 205 -26.90 2.34 -1.04
C TYR A 205 -26.58 2.26 -2.53
N ILE A 206 -27.19 1.29 -3.21
CA ILE A 206 -27.27 1.25 -4.67
C ILE A 206 -28.74 1.08 -5.09
N PRO A 207 -29.16 1.68 -6.23
CA PRO A 207 -30.52 1.56 -6.74
C PRO A 207 -31.03 0.12 -6.85
N LYS A 208 -32.32 -0.09 -6.62
CA LYS A 208 -32.99 -1.41 -6.67
C LYS A 208 -32.80 -2.19 -7.98
N ASN A 209 -32.57 -1.50 -9.09
CA ASN A 209 -32.33 -2.10 -10.40
C ASN A 209 -30.85 -2.45 -10.66
N ALA A 210 -29.94 -2.15 -9.73
CA ALA A 210 -28.55 -2.58 -9.80
C ALA A 210 -28.43 -4.10 -9.63
N PRO A 211 -27.42 -4.75 -10.24
CA PRO A 211 -27.18 -6.17 -10.02
C PRO A 211 -26.55 -6.43 -8.65
N GLU A 212 -26.85 -7.60 -8.07
CA GLU A 212 -26.15 -8.09 -6.89
C GLU A 212 -24.70 -8.44 -7.21
N GLY A 213 -23.77 -8.23 -6.27
CA GLY A 213 -22.39 -8.68 -6.40
C GLY A 213 -21.33 -7.59 -6.20
N LEU A 214 -21.76 -6.32 -6.08
CA LEU A 214 -20.91 -5.27 -5.55
C LEU A 214 -20.66 -5.50 -4.06
N ARG A 215 -19.48 -5.10 -3.61
CA ARG A 215 -19.07 -5.22 -2.21
C ARG A 215 -18.42 -3.93 -1.78
N VAL A 216 -18.36 -3.70 -0.47
CA VAL A 216 -17.89 -2.43 0.07
C VAL A 216 -17.03 -2.62 1.32
N LYS A 217 -16.11 -1.68 1.53
CA LYS A 217 -15.26 -1.58 2.71
C LYS A 217 -14.98 -0.15 3.11
N LEU A 218 -14.75 0.02 4.41
CA LEU A 218 -14.09 1.20 4.95
C LEU A 218 -12.58 0.98 5.00
N ILE A 219 -11.83 2.04 4.78
CA ILE A 219 -10.38 2.09 4.83
C ILE A 219 -10.01 3.35 5.61
N LEU A 220 -9.04 3.22 6.52
CA LEU A 220 -8.47 4.36 7.23
C LEU A 220 -7.00 4.53 6.88
N THR A 221 -6.52 5.76 6.94
CA THR A 221 -5.09 6.04 7.03
C THR A 221 -4.80 6.61 8.40
N VAL A 222 -3.92 5.96 9.16
CA VAL A 222 -3.69 6.26 10.59
C VAL A 222 -2.22 6.53 10.90
N GLY A 223 -2.00 7.42 11.86
CA GLY A 223 -0.68 7.67 12.45
C GLY A 223 0.30 8.44 11.57
N ASN A 224 1.43 8.83 12.18
CA ASN A 224 2.54 9.52 11.52
C ASN A 224 3.15 8.75 10.34
N GLU A 225 3.04 7.43 10.33
CA GLU A 225 3.55 6.58 9.25
C GLU A 225 2.59 6.49 8.06
N TRP A 226 1.45 7.20 8.09
CA TRP A 226 0.41 7.16 7.04
C TRP A 226 -0.01 5.72 6.73
N LYS A 227 -0.24 4.94 7.79
CA LYS A 227 -0.51 3.51 7.67
C LYS A 227 -1.91 3.30 7.09
N PHE A 228 -1.96 2.74 5.88
CA PHE A 228 -3.20 2.33 5.23
C PHE A 228 -3.72 1.03 5.86
N VAL A 229 -4.92 1.09 6.45
CA VAL A 229 -5.57 -0.05 7.10
C VAL A 229 -6.98 -0.24 6.54
N GLU A 230 -7.23 -1.41 5.97
CA GLU A 230 -8.53 -1.78 5.41
C GLU A 230 -9.32 -2.61 6.41
N MET A 231 -10.66 -2.56 6.34
CA MET A 231 -11.48 -3.57 6.99
C MET A 231 -11.10 -4.99 6.53
N ASN A 232 -11.03 -5.89 7.51
CA ASN A 232 -10.80 -7.31 7.33
C ASN A 232 -11.98 -7.95 6.58
N THR A 233 -13.20 -7.64 7.03
CA THR A 233 -14.45 -8.08 6.41
C THR A 233 -14.81 -7.23 5.19
N VAL A 234 -15.29 -7.89 4.13
CA VAL A 234 -15.93 -7.24 2.98
C VAL A 234 -17.43 -7.45 3.14
N LEU A 235 -18.24 -6.40 3.00
CA LEU A 235 -19.70 -6.54 3.07
C LEU A 235 -20.32 -6.47 1.67
N PRO A 236 -21.31 -7.33 1.35
CA PRO A 236 -22.06 -7.20 0.10
C PRO A 236 -22.94 -5.95 0.13
N VAL A 237 -23.10 -5.28 -1.02
CA VAL A 237 -24.08 -4.18 -1.16
C VAL A 237 -25.36 -4.75 -1.76
N MET A 238 -26.48 -4.55 -1.07
CA MET A 238 -27.79 -5.09 -1.47
C MET A 238 -28.57 -4.04 -2.29
N PRO A 239 -28.97 -4.32 -3.53
CA PRO A 239 -29.74 -3.38 -4.34
C PRO A 239 -31.06 -2.96 -3.69
N GLY A 240 -31.29 -1.66 -3.59
CA GLY A 240 -32.51 -1.09 -3.02
C GLY A 240 -32.53 -1.01 -1.49
N GLU A 241 -31.42 -1.34 -0.82
CA GLU A 241 -31.31 -1.31 0.64
C GLU A 241 -30.07 -0.53 1.08
N TRP A 242 -30.17 0.15 2.23
CA TRP A 242 -29.01 0.75 2.89
C TRP A 242 -28.22 -0.33 3.62
N VAL A 243 -26.94 -0.43 3.31
CA VAL A 243 -25.99 -1.30 4.01
C VAL A 243 -25.06 -0.44 4.85
N THR A 244 -25.14 -0.60 6.17
CA THR A 244 -24.17 0.02 7.09
C THR A 244 -22.91 -0.81 7.15
N ILE A 245 -21.79 -0.20 6.80
CA ILE A 245 -20.45 -0.75 7.02
C ILE A 245 -19.78 -0.08 8.21
N GLY A 246 -18.83 -0.77 8.84
CA GLY A 246 -18.01 -0.15 9.86
C GLY A 246 -17.02 -1.11 10.50
N GLY A 247 -16.07 -0.54 11.23
CA GLY A 247 -15.06 -1.28 11.97
C GLY A 247 -14.85 -0.70 13.36
N ASN A 248 -14.53 -1.58 14.31
CA ASN A 248 -14.20 -1.23 15.67
C ASN A 248 -12.80 -0.59 15.72
N ILE A 249 -12.71 0.65 16.18
CA ILE A 249 -11.48 1.45 16.33
C ILE A 249 -10.96 1.47 17.78
N ALA A 250 -11.67 0.86 18.73
CA ALA A 250 -11.20 0.69 20.10
C ALA A 250 -9.98 -0.24 20.14
N PRO A 251 -9.12 -0.15 21.18
CA PRO A 251 -7.94 -1.01 21.31
C PRO A 251 -8.25 -2.50 21.28
N ASN A 252 -7.34 -3.30 20.74
CA ASN A 252 -7.42 -4.75 20.56
C ASN A 252 -8.48 -5.24 19.57
N SER A 253 -8.96 -4.37 18.68
CA SER A 253 -9.85 -4.75 17.58
C SER A 253 -9.09 -5.52 16.49
N TYR A 254 -9.77 -6.52 15.92
CA TYR A 254 -9.32 -7.33 14.78
C TYR A 254 -10.07 -7.01 13.49
N ASP A 255 -10.88 -5.94 13.48
CA ASP A 255 -11.67 -5.54 12.32
C ASP A 255 -10.81 -5.01 11.17
N TRP A 256 -9.53 -4.75 11.41
CA TRP A 256 -8.60 -4.15 10.45
C TRP A 256 -7.56 -5.17 9.98
N LYS A 257 -7.30 -5.22 8.68
CA LYS A 257 -6.31 -6.14 8.12
C LYS A 257 -4.92 -5.81 8.64
N ARG A 258 -4.19 -6.88 9.02
CA ARG A 258 -2.75 -6.84 9.35
C ARG A 258 -2.41 -5.81 10.44
N THR A 259 -3.39 -5.43 11.26
CA THR A 259 -3.25 -4.43 12.32
C THR A 259 -4.18 -4.80 13.46
N ILE A 260 -3.64 -4.80 14.67
CA ILE A 260 -4.44 -4.77 15.91
C ILE A 260 -4.40 -3.32 16.36
N THR A 261 -5.56 -2.74 16.63
CA THR A 261 -5.68 -1.35 17.08
C THR A 261 -5.07 -1.18 18.46
N ASP A 262 -4.33 -0.09 18.67
CA ASP A 262 -3.83 0.32 19.98
C ASP A 262 -4.58 1.57 20.47
N SER A 263 -4.16 2.13 21.61
CA SER A 263 -4.76 3.35 22.15
C SER A 263 -4.53 4.60 21.29
N ALA A 264 -3.51 4.61 20.43
CA ALA A 264 -3.19 5.72 19.55
C ALA A 264 -3.95 5.66 18.22
N PHE A 265 -4.46 4.49 17.83
CA PHE A 265 -5.17 4.27 16.56
C PHE A 265 -6.31 5.27 16.32
N ALA A 266 -7.17 5.47 17.33
CA ALA A 266 -8.31 6.39 17.23
C ALA A 266 -7.92 7.88 17.41
N GLN A 267 -6.71 8.18 17.91
CA GLN A 267 -6.25 9.55 18.18
C GLN A 267 -5.77 10.28 16.91
N ASP A 268 -5.32 9.55 15.90
CA ASP A 268 -4.68 10.11 14.71
C ASP A 268 -5.15 9.39 13.44
N ILE A 269 -6.46 9.49 13.16
CA ILE A 269 -7.01 9.09 11.86
C ILE A 269 -6.85 10.27 10.92
N ARG A 270 -6.12 10.08 9.81
CA ARG A 270 -5.76 11.15 8.85
C ARG A 270 -6.56 11.12 7.58
N LYS A 271 -7.08 9.94 7.24
CA LYS A 271 -7.99 9.77 6.10
C LYS A 271 -9.05 8.75 6.42
N ILE A 272 -10.23 8.97 5.87
CA ILE A 272 -11.30 7.98 5.80
C ILE A 272 -11.59 7.78 4.31
N SER A 273 -11.65 6.53 3.87
CA SER A 273 -12.01 6.19 2.49
C SER A 273 -13.08 5.12 2.50
N VAL A 274 -14.02 5.21 1.56
CA VAL A 274 -14.99 4.15 1.28
C VAL A 274 -14.67 3.59 -0.10
N ARG A 275 -14.49 2.27 -0.18
CA ARG A 275 -14.22 1.57 -1.44
C ARG A 275 -15.35 0.62 -1.77
N ILE A 276 -15.92 0.76 -2.96
CA ILE A 276 -16.82 -0.19 -3.58
C ILE A 276 -16.00 -1.02 -4.58
N GLU A 277 -16.11 -2.34 -4.50
CA GLU A 277 -15.35 -3.27 -5.33
C GLU A 277 -16.28 -4.28 -6.03
N CYS A 278 -16.00 -4.55 -7.30
CA CYS A 278 -16.56 -5.66 -8.05
C CYS A 278 -15.45 -6.68 -8.33
N ASN A 279 -15.73 -7.97 -8.11
CA ASN A 279 -14.80 -9.05 -8.44
C ASN A 279 -14.98 -9.59 -9.86
N GLY A 280 -15.49 -8.77 -10.78
CA GLY A 280 -15.74 -9.14 -12.17
C GLY A 280 -16.96 -10.05 -12.39
N LYS A 281 -17.75 -10.36 -11.36
CA LYS A 281 -18.95 -11.22 -11.52
C LYS A 281 -20.09 -10.51 -12.27
N VAL A 282 -20.22 -9.20 -12.08
CA VAL A 282 -21.30 -8.38 -12.64
C VAL A 282 -20.76 -7.15 -13.34
N SER A 283 -21.54 -6.63 -14.27
CA SER A 283 -21.34 -5.31 -14.86
C SER A 283 -22.35 -4.34 -14.26
N TYR A 284 -21.90 -3.16 -13.84
CA TYR A 284 -22.77 -2.13 -13.31
C TYR A 284 -22.24 -0.75 -13.68
N GLU A 285 -23.03 0.00 -14.44
CA GLU A 285 -22.81 1.41 -14.68
C GLU A 285 -23.95 2.20 -14.07
N GLY A 286 -23.63 3.03 -13.09
CA GLY A 286 -24.67 3.77 -12.37
C GLY A 286 -24.19 4.40 -11.07
N PRO A 287 -25.15 4.98 -10.34
CA PRO A 287 -24.87 5.72 -9.12
C PRO A 287 -24.80 4.82 -7.88
N ILE A 288 -23.88 5.13 -7.00
CA ILE A 288 -23.75 4.59 -5.65
C ILE A 288 -23.86 5.76 -4.68
N TYR A 289 -24.57 5.59 -3.56
CA TYR A 289 -24.81 6.64 -2.59
C TYR A 289 -24.14 6.27 -1.28
N ILE A 290 -23.47 7.24 -0.66
CA ILE A 290 -22.81 7.12 0.65
C ILE A 290 -23.33 8.24 1.54
N ASP A 291 -23.68 7.88 2.78
CA ASP A 291 -24.26 8.81 3.74
C ASP A 291 -23.91 8.43 5.20
N ASN A 292 -24.18 9.35 6.14
CA ASN A 292 -24.20 9.16 7.58
C ASN A 292 -22.93 8.46 8.10
N ILE A 293 -21.79 9.02 7.71
CA ILE A 293 -20.48 8.59 8.19
C ILE A 293 -20.33 9.10 9.61
N ARG A 294 -20.09 8.20 10.56
CA ARG A 294 -20.29 8.49 11.98
C ARG A 294 -19.36 7.68 12.88
N ALA A 295 -19.03 8.24 14.04
CA ALA A 295 -18.36 7.57 15.13
C ALA A 295 -19.36 7.23 16.24
N GLU A 296 -19.32 6.00 16.74
CA GLU A 296 -20.24 5.52 17.80
C GLU A 296 -19.46 5.01 19.01
N LYS A 297 -20.05 5.13 20.20
CA LYS A 297 -19.47 4.72 21.48
C LYS A 297 -19.64 3.24 21.78
#